data_AF-A0A6L3VVG2-F1
#
_entry.id   AF-A0A6L3VVG2-F1
#
_cell.length_a   1.000
_cell.length_b   1.000
_cell.length_c   1.000
_cell.angle_alpha   90.00
_cell.angle_beta   90.00
_cell.angle_gamma   90.00
#
_symmetry.space_group_name_H-M   'P 1'
#
loop_
_entity.id
_entity.type
_entity.pdbx_description
1 polymer ?
#
loop_
_entity_poly.entity_id
_entity_poly.type
_entity_poly.pdbx_seq_one_letter_code
_entity_poly.pdbx_strand_id
1 'polypeptide(L)'
;MSDSYTKANFGTMQQAQADFSLAYRALTDELHDLESQLERHLSQWEGDAQGAYWEAKRTWDAAAAHMGQVLNQLGVVIGEAHSNYSAAERRNQGIWG
;
A
#
# COMPACT_ATOMS: atom_id res chain seq x y z
N MET A 1 -24.39 20.22 6.13
CA MET A 1 -24.47 18.75 6.26
C MET A 1 -23.50 18.02 5.33
N SER A 2 -23.12 18.54 4.15
CA SER A 2 -22.13 17.92 3.26
C SER A 2 -20.68 17.96 3.81
N ASP A 3 -20.26 19.07 4.43
CA ASP A 3 -18.88 19.27 4.95
C ASP A 3 -18.47 18.22 5.99
N SER A 4 -19.33 17.94 6.98
CA SER A 4 -19.04 16.96 8.03
C SER A 4 -18.94 15.52 7.49
N TYR A 5 -19.75 15.19 6.48
CA TYR A 5 -19.73 13.87 5.84
C TYR A 5 -18.43 13.67 5.02
N THR A 6 -17.99 14.71 4.29
CA THR A 6 -16.73 14.65 3.54
C THR A 6 -15.53 14.53 4.46
N LYS A 7 -15.46 15.31 5.56
CA LYS A 7 -14.37 15.21 6.56
C LYS A 7 -14.29 13.83 7.21
N ALA A 8 -15.43 13.25 7.60
CA ALA A 8 -15.48 11.91 8.17
C ALA A 8 -14.96 10.85 7.19
N ASN A 9 -15.36 10.94 5.91
CA ASN A 9 -14.91 10.03 4.86
C ASN A 9 -13.38 10.13 4.62
N PHE A 10 -12.83 11.35 4.67
CA PHE A 10 -11.37 11.56 4.60
C PHE A 10 -10.62 10.89 5.75
N GLY A 11 -11.11 11.06 6.99
CA GLY A 11 -10.50 10.42 8.16
C GLY A 11 -10.49 8.91 8.02
N THR A 12 -11.59 8.32 7.54
CA THR A 12 -11.66 6.87 7.28
C THR A 12 -10.73 6.42 6.15
N MET A 13 -10.55 7.22 5.10
CA MET A 13 -9.62 6.91 4.01
C MET A 13 -8.15 6.96 4.46
N GLN A 14 -7.77 7.95 5.26
CA GLN A 14 -6.43 8.04 5.84
C GLN A 14 -6.13 6.86 6.77
N GLN A 15 -7.10 6.46 7.60
CA GLN A 15 -6.95 5.28 8.44
C GLN A 15 -6.77 4.02 7.60
N ALA A 16 -7.62 3.81 6.60
CA ALA A 16 -7.50 2.67 5.70
C ALA A 16 -6.14 2.62 4.99
N GLN A 17 -5.61 3.77 4.54
CA GLN A 17 -4.27 3.85 3.95
C GLN A 17 -3.18 3.42 4.94
N ALA A 18 -3.27 3.85 6.20
CA ALA A 18 -2.33 3.44 7.24
C ALA A 18 -2.40 1.93 7.51
N ASP A 19 -3.62 1.38 7.61
CA ASP A 19 -3.85 -0.05 7.82
C ASP A 19 -3.30 -0.88 6.66
N PHE A 20 -3.53 -0.46 5.41
CA PHE A 20 -2.96 -1.11 4.25
C PHE A 20 -1.43 -1.01 4.20
N SER A 21 -0.86 0.12 4.63
CA SER A 21 0.60 0.28 4.70
C SER A 21 1.22 -0.68 5.73
N LEU A 22 0.53 -0.92 6.86
CA LEU A 22 0.95 -1.90 7.86
C LEU A 22 0.84 -3.33 7.31
N ALA A 23 -0.29 -3.68 6.69
CA ALA A 23 -0.49 -4.98 6.07
C ALA A 23 0.55 -5.27 4.98
N TYR A 24 0.90 -4.26 4.18
CA TYR A 24 1.94 -4.37 3.17
C TYR A 24 3.33 -4.64 3.76
N ARG A 25 3.70 -3.93 4.84
CA ARG A 25 4.97 -4.19 5.54
C ARG A 25 5.02 -5.62 6.09
N ALA A 26 3.94 -6.05 6.74
CA ALA A 26 3.85 -7.42 7.24
C ALA A 26 3.99 -8.46 6.13
N LEU A 27 3.37 -8.23 4.96
CA LEU A 27 3.52 -9.09 3.79
C LEU A 27 4.98 -9.13 3.30
N THR A 28 5.63 -7.97 3.16
CA THR A 28 7.01 -7.92 2.68
C THR A 28 7.98 -8.58 3.65
N ASP A 29 7.75 -8.43 4.95
CA ASP A 29 8.57 -9.05 5.99
C ASP A 29 8.42 -10.59 5.96
N GLU A 30 7.18 -11.09 5.82
CA GLU A 30 6.91 -12.53 5.69
C GLU A 30 7.55 -13.12 4.42
N LEU A 31 7.46 -12.42 3.28
CA LEU A 31 8.10 -12.86 2.04
C LEU A 31 9.63 -12.89 2.17
N HIS A 32 10.22 -11.91 2.86
CA HIS A 32 11.66 -11.88 3.10
C HIS A 32 12.12 -13.01 4.02
N ASP A 33 11.36 -13.29 5.08
CA ASP A 33 11.65 -14.42 5.96
C ASP A 33 11.53 -15.74 5.20
N LEU A 34 10.45 -15.94 4.44
CA LEU A 34 10.26 -17.11 3.59
C LEU A 34 11.43 -17.30 2.61
N GLU A 35 11.84 -16.24 1.91
CA GLU A 35 12.98 -16.25 0.99
C GLU A 35 14.26 -16.69 1.71
N SER A 36 14.59 -16.05 2.84
CA SER A 36 15.76 -16.38 3.66
C SER A 36 15.74 -17.85 4.11
N GLN A 37 14.57 -18.36 4.50
CA GLN A 37 14.43 -19.75 4.91
C GLN A 37 14.67 -20.73 3.76
N LEU A 38 14.11 -20.45 2.57
CA LEU A 38 14.20 -21.32 1.39
C LEU A 38 15.61 -21.29 0.77
N GLU A 39 16.23 -20.10 0.67
CA GLU A 39 17.54 -19.94 0.05
C GLU A 39 18.67 -20.66 0.81
N ARG A 40 18.54 -20.81 2.15
CA ARG A 40 19.53 -21.54 2.97
C ARG A 40 19.78 -22.97 2.50
N HIS A 41 18.76 -23.63 1.96
CA HIS A 41 18.84 -25.03 1.51
C HIS A 41 18.66 -25.18 0.00
N LEU A 42 18.48 -24.08 -0.74
CA LEU A 42 18.19 -24.10 -2.17
C LEU A 42 19.28 -24.81 -2.99
N SER A 43 20.54 -24.69 -2.58
CA SER A 43 21.66 -25.39 -3.22
C SER A 43 21.63 -26.91 -3.06
N GLN A 44 20.84 -27.42 -2.09
CA GLN A 44 20.65 -28.85 -1.83
C GLN A 44 19.45 -29.42 -2.58
N TRP A 45 18.63 -28.57 -3.20
CA TRP A 45 17.45 -28.98 -3.95
C TRP A 45 17.85 -29.43 -5.36
N GLU A 46 17.12 -30.41 -5.89
CA GLU A 46 17.29 -30.86 -7.27
C GLU A 46 16.94 -29.74 -8.27
N GLY A 47 17.52 -29.79 -9.47
CA GLY A 47 17.44 -28.70 -10.46
C GLY A 47 16.01 -28.23 -10.81
N ASP A 48 15.05 -29.16 -10.87
CA ASP A 48 13.65 -28.84 -11.15
C ASP A 48 12.99 -28.06 -10.00
N ALA A 49 13.33 -28.38 -8.75
CA ALA A 49 12.82 -27.68 -7.57
C ALA A 49 13.40 -26.27 -7.45
N GLN A 50 14.67 -26.07 -7.86
CA GLN A 50 15.27 -24.74 -7.95
C GLN A 50 14.53 -23.88 -8.98
N GLY A 51 14.21 -24.44 -10.15
CA GLY A 51 13.45 -23.74 -11.19
C GLY A 51 12.07 -23.28 -10.69
N ALA A 52 11.32 -24.18 -10.05
CA ALA A 52 10.00 -23.88 -9.48
C ALA A 52 10.07 -22.78 -8.40
N TYR A 53 11.12 -22.79 -7.56
CA TYR A 53 11.35 -21.74 -6.57
C TYR A 53 11.52 -20.37 -7.24
N TRP A 54 12.36 -20.24 -8.27
CA TRP A 54 12.58 -18.96 -8.94
C TRP A 54 11.33 -18.42 -9.63
N GLU A 55 10.49 -19.31 -10.18
CA GLU A 55 9.20 -18.94 -10.76
C GLU A 55 8.22 -18.41 -9.70
N ALA A 56 8.12 -19.13 -8.57
CA ALA A 56 7.30 -18.70 -7.44
C ALA A 56 7.80 -17.34 -6.90
N LYS A 57 9.12 -17.19 -6.76
CA LYS A 57 9.76 -15.95 -6.31
C LYS A 57 9.39 -14.76 -7.17
N ARG A 58 9.55 -14.91 -8.48
CA ARG A 58 9.18 -13.86 -9.44
C ARG A 58 7.71 -13.47 -9.32
N THR A 59 6.83 -14.43 -9.01
CA THR A 59 5.39 -14.20 -8.90
C THR A 59 5.04 -13.40 -7.65
N TRP A 60 5.54 -13.80 -6.48
CA TRP A 60 5.26 -13.07 -5.25
C TRP A 60 5.94 -11.69 -5.22
N ASP A 61 7.16 -11.57 -5.77
CA ASP A 61 7.89 -10.30 -5.85
C ASP A 61 7.13 -9.30 -6.72
N ALA A 62 6.60 -9.75 -7.87
CA ALA A 62 5.77 -8.92 -8.74
C ALA A 62 4.46 -8.50 -8.05
N ALA A 63 3.81 -9.41 -7.31
CA ALA A 63 2.59 -9.10 -6.58
C ALA A 63 2.83 -8.07 -5.48
N ALA A 64 3.89 -8.24 -4.68
CA ALA A 64 4.27 -7.28 -3.64
C ALA A 64 4.60 -5.91 -4.24
N ALA A 65 5.40 -5.85 -5.31
CA ALA A 65 5.71 -4.60 -5.99
C ALA A 65 4.44 -3.87 -6.48
N HIS A 66 3.50 -4.61 -7.07
CA HIS A 66 2.23 -4.04 -7.52
C HIS A 66 1.39 -3.49 -6.35
N MET A 67 1.33 -4.20 -5.21
CA MET A 67 0.66 -3.69 -4.01
C MET A 67 1.29 -2.37 -3.54
N GLY A 68 2.62 -2.29 -3.49
CA GLY A 68 3.32 -1.05 -3.14
C GLY A 68 2.98 0.12 -4.07
N GLN A 69 2.86 -0.14 -5.38
CA GLN A 69 2.44 0.87 -6.36
C GLN A 69 1.01 1.37 -6.10
N VAL A 70 0.06 0.46 -5.86
CA VAL A 70 -1.32 0.82 -5.56
C VAL A 70 -1.43 1.65 -4.29
N LEU A 71 -0.66 1.32 -3.25
CA LEU A 71 -0.65 2.08 -2.00
C LEU A 71 -0.06 3.47 -2.15
N ASN A 72 1.01 3.62 -2.94
CA ASN A 72 1.55 4.93 -3.27
C ASN A 72 0.53 5.78 -4.02
N GLN A 73 -0.15 5.19 -5.02
CA GLN A 73 -1.20 5.88 -5.78
C GLN A 73 -2.36 6.31 -4.87
N LEU A 74 -2.78 5.43 -3.95
CA LEU A 74 -3.82 5.74 -2.97
C LEU A 74 -3.42 6.92 -2.08
N GLY A 75 -2.18 6.94 -1.60
CA GLY A 75 -1.65 8.05 -0.80
C GLY A 75 -1.68 9.39 -1.54
N VAL A 76 -1.30 9.41 -2.82
CA VAL A 76 -1.37 10.62 -3.67
C VAL A 76 -2.81 11.11 -3.80
N VAL A 77 -3.75 10.22 -4.13
CA VAL A 77 -5.17 10.56 -4.32
C VAL A 77 -5.78 11.15 -3.05
N ILE A 78 -5.49 10.56 -1.88
CA ILE A 78 -5.95 11.08 -0.59
C ILE A 78 -5.36 12.46 -0.30
N GLY A 79 -4.07 12.67 -0.58
CA GLY A 79 -3.40 13.95 -0.38
C GLY A 79 -3.95 15.07 -1.27
N GLU A 80 -4.16 14.80 -2.56
CA GLU A 80 -4.76 15.74 -3.51
C GLU A 80 -6.17 16.13 -3.08
N ALA A 81 -6.97 15.14 -2.72
CA ALA A 81 -8.35 15.36 -2.32
C ALA A 81 -8.41 16.20 -1.03
N HIS A 82 -7.49 16.00 -0.07
CA HIS A 82 -7.40 16.82 1.15
C HIS A 82 -7.04 18.28 0.84
N SER A 83 -6.04 18.49 -0.04
CA SER A 83 -5.62 19.82 -0.47
C SER A 83 -6.78 20.59 -1.11
N ASN A 84 -7.46 19.97 -2.07
CA ASN A 84 -8.61 20.54 -2.78
C ASN A 84 -9.74 20.92 -1.83
N TYR A 85 -10.02 20.04 -0.86
CA TYR A 85 -11.05 20.29 0.16
C TYR A 85 -10.70 21.48 1.06
N SER A 86 -9.47 21.50 1.59
CA SER A 86 -9.00 22.58 2.48
C SER A 86 -8.99 23.95 1.79
N ALA A 87 -8.73 23.98 0.48
CA ALA A 87 -8.73 25.18 -0.33
C ALA A 87 -10.17 25.67 -0.59
N ALA A 88 -11.09 24.75 -0.90
CA ALA A 88 -12.50 25.07 -1.08
C ALA A 88 -13.13 25.64 0.20
N GLU A 89 -12.84 25.05 1.36
CA GLU A 89 -13.36 25.54 2.64
C GLU A 89 -12.81 26.93 2.98
N ARG A 90 -11.50 27.16 2.84
CA ARG A 90 -10.90 28.49 3.05
C ARG A 90 -11.50 29.55 2.12
N ARG A 91 -11.74 29.21 0.86
CA ARG A 91 -12.38 30.12 -0.10
C ARG A 91 -13.81 30.45 0.30
N ASN A 92 -14.58 29.46 0.75
CA ASN A 92 -15.95 29.69 1.19
C ASN A 92 -16.00 30.53 2.47
N GLN A 93 -15.15 30.26 3.46
CA GLN A 93 -15.09 31.06 4.70
C GLN A 93 -14.70 32.52 4.42
N GLY A 94 -13.82 32.79 3.44
CA GLY A 94 -13.45 34.15 3.05
C GLY A 94 -14.48 34.91 2.22
N ILE A 95 -15.53 34.25 1.71
CA ILE A 95 -16.63 34.89 0.96
C ILE A 95 -17.76 35.34 1.89
N TRP A 96 -17.92 34.67 3.03
CA TRP A 96 -19.01 34.91 3.99
C TRP A 96 -18.53 35.51 5.32
N GLY A 97 -17.25 35.85 5.43
CA GLY A 97 -16.63 36.53 6.57
C GLY A 97 -16.35 38.01 6.29
#